data_AF-A0A5C6FWR1-F1
#
_entry.id   AF-A0A5C6FWR1-F1
#
_cell.length_a   1.000
_cell.length_b   1.000
_cell.length_c   1.000
_cell.angle_alpha   90.00
_cell.angle_beta   90.00
_cell.angle_gamma   90.00
#
_symmetry.space_group_name_H-M   'P 1'
#
loop_
_entity.id
_entity.type
_entity.pdbx_description
1 polymer ?
#
loop_
_entity_poly.entity_id
_entity_poly.type
_entity_poly.pdbx_seq_one_letter_code
_entity_poly.pdbx_strand_id
1 'polypeptide(L)'
;MSQSQDLRTLRRMFPRMTSDRLVQAIERGKSVKAIAAAEQKRLIAENDRLSETIAELEQRIETLIAEREQQDADEAERTAPAAKAKARGNKPVAFANGHRPNLVDTHSLRGQWKALVADLVSQGMPRAKAVSHANRAYPDLRQLAVDEANSRRGGRRG
;
A
#
# COMPACT_ATOMS: atom_id res chain seq x y z
N MET A 1 5.57 -15.10 56.78
CA MET A 1 6.21 -15.49 55.50
C MET A 1 7.01 -14.30 54.99
N SER A 2 8.18 -14.52 54.42
CA SER A 2 9.09 -13.44 54.00
C SER A 2 8.63 -12.84 52.66
N GLN A 3 8.59 -11.51 52.54
CA GLN A 3 8.17 -10.79 51.32
C GLN A 3 8.91 -11.26 50.05
N SER A 4 10.13 -11.77 50.20
CA SER A 4 10.93 -12.31 49.10
C SER A 4 10.43 -13.66 48.56
N GLN A 5 9.76 -14.49 49.37
CA GLN A 5 9.11 -15.73 48.91
C GLN A 5 7.82 -15.42 48.13
N ASP A 6 7.05 -14.43 48.58
CA ASP A 6 5.82 -13.99 47.95
C ASP A 6 6.07 -13.42 46.54
N LEU A 7 7.12 -12.61 46.39
CA LEU A 7 7.58 -12.09 45.09
C LEU A 7 7.99 -13.20 44.12
N ARG A 8 8.73 -14.20 44.58
CA ARG A 8 9.15 -15.34 43.73
C ARG A 8 7.94 -16.14 43.24
N THR A 9 6.98 -16.38 44.14
CA THR A 9 5.75 -17.11 43.81
C THR A 9 4.93 -16.36 42.77
N LEU A 10 4.74 -15.04 42.95
CA LEU A 10 4.02 -14.22 41.99
C LEU A 10 4.71 -14.10 40.64
N ARG A 11 6.04 -13.96 40.59
CA ARG A 11 6.80 -13.97 39.32
C ARG A 11 6.71 -15.30 38.58
N ARG A 12 6.63 -16.42 39.31
CA ARG A 12 6.45 -17.74 38.71
C ARG A 12 5.05 -17.90 38.11
N MET A 13 4.02 -17.38 38.78
CA MET A 13 2.63 -17.43 38.29
C MET A 13 2.38 -16.44 37.15
N PHE A 14 2.98 -15.24 37.21
CA PHE A 14 2.77 -14.16 36.24
C PHE A 14 4.12 -13.60 35.75
N PRO A 15 4.83 -14.34 34.88
CA PRO A 15 6.17 -13.96 34.44
C PRO A 15 6.20 -12.66 33.61
N ARG A 16 5.05 -12.24 33.06
CA ARG A 16 4.91 -10.99 32.31
C ARG A 16 4.42 -9.81 33.14
N MET A 17 4.11 -10.00 34.42
CA MET A 17 3.74 -8.88 35.28
C MET A 17 4.98 -8.05 35.63
N THR A 18 4.90 -6.75 35.38
CA THR A 18 6.01 -5.81 35.62
C THR A 18 6.41 -5.79 37.10
N SER A 19 7.72 -5.78 37.37
CA SER A 19 8.29 -5.77 38.74
C SER A 19 7.76 -4.63 39.60
N ASP A 20 7.57 -3.43 39.04
CA ASP A 20 7.06 -2.26 39.78
C ASP A 20 5.64 -2.47 40.28
N ARG A 21 4.82 -3.19 39.51
CA ARG A 21 3.42 -3.44 39.84
C ARG A 21 3.28 -4.50 40.94
N LEU A 22 4.17 -5.49 40.93
CA LEU A 22 4.35 -6.47 42.01
C LEU A 22 4.76 -5.78 43.31
N VAL A 23 5.79 -4.95 43.24
CA VAL A 23 6.33 -4.21 44.39
C VAL A 23 5.28 -3.28 44.98
N GLN A 24 4.62 -2.45 44.17
CA GLN A 24 3.55 -1.56 44.63
C GLN A 24 2.38 -2.29 45.27
N ALA A 25 2.04 -3.50 44.81
CA ALA A 25 0.93 -4.25 45.37
C ALA A 25 1.28 -4.85 46.74
N ILE A 26 2.54 -5.28 46.91
CA ILE A 26 3.08 -5.76 48.19
C ILE A 26 3.27 -4.61 49.18
N GLU A 27 3.76 -3.45 48.74
CA GLU A 27 3.87 -2.24 49.56
C GLU A 27 2.51 -1.76 50.08
N ARG A 28 1.45 -1.95 49.29
CA ARG A 28 0.06 -1.70 49.71
C ARG A 28 -0.54 -2.78 50.62
N GLY A 29 0.27 -3.75 51.08
CA GLY A 29 -0.15 -4.82 51.98
C GLY A 29 -1.10 -5.84 51.35
N LYS A 30 -1.21 -5.91 50.02
CA LYS A 30 -2.08 -6.89 49.36
C LYS A 30 -1.46 -8.29 49.47
N SER A 31 -2.29 -9.27 49.79
CA SER A 31 -1.85 -10.66 49.79
C SER A 31 -1.56 -11.16 48.38
N VAL A 32 -0.64 -12.13 48.26
CA VAL A 32 -0.32 -12.82 46.99
C VAL A 32 -1.59 -13.28 46.26
N LYS A 33 -2.56 -13.84 47.00
CA LYS A 33 -3.84 -14.31 46.43
C LYS A 33 -4.66 -13.17 45.83
N ALA A 34 -4.71 -12.00 46.49
CA ALA A 34 -5.43 -10.84 45.97
C ALA A 34 -4.74 -10.25 44.73
N ILE A 35 -3.41 -10.25 44.69
CA ILE A 35 -2.63 -9.82 43.53
C ILE A 35 -2.87 -10.75 42.34
N ALA A 36 -2.80 -12.07 42.59
CA ALA A 36 -3.05 -13.08 41.57
C ALA A 36 -4.46 -13.00 40.98
N ALA A 37 -5.48 -12.85 41.83
CA ALA A 37 -6.86 -12.72 41.39
C ALA A 37 -7.09 -11.45 40.54
N ALA A 38 -6.48 -10.33 40.93
CA ALA A 38 -6.56 -9.08 40.17
C ALA A 38 -5.88 -9.20 38.80
N GLU A 39 -4.70 -9.81 38.73
CA GLU A 39 -3.99 -9.99 37.47
C GLU A 39 -4.70 -11.00 36.56
N GLN A 40 -5.25 -12.08 37.11
CA GLN A 40 -6.07 -13.02 36.35
C GLN A 40 -7.31 -12.33 35.76
N LYS A 41 -8.03 -11.52 36.53
CA LYS A 41 -9.19 -10.77 36.04
C LYS A 41 -8.80 -9.80 34.92
N ARG A 42 -7.63 -9.15 35.05
CA ARG A 42 -7.10 -8.27 34.01
C ARG A 42 -6.77 -9.03 32.73
N LEU A 43 -6.08 -10.17 32.84
CA LEU A 43 -5.73 -11.01 31.69
C LEU A 43 -6.96 -11.53 30.97
N ILE A 44 -8.02 -11.90 31.69
CA ILE A 44 -9.31 -12.29 31.10
C ILE A 44 -9.90 -11.11 30.30
N ALA A 45 -9.99 -9.93 30.91
CA ALA A 45 -10.53 -8.75 30.23
C ALA A 45 -9.68 -8.31 29.02
N GLU A 46 -8.36 -8.52 29.06
CA GLU A 46 -7.48 -8.29 27.92
C GLU A 46 -7.70 -9.32 26.82
N ASN A 47 -7.91 -10.59 27.18
CA ASN A 47 -8.25 -11.66 26.24
C ASN A 47 -9.57 -11.36 25.53
N ASP A 48 -10.62 -10.98 26.27
CA ASP A 48 -11.93 -10.65 25.71
C ASP A 48 -11.82 -9.51 24.67
N ARG A 49 -11.07 -8.45 24.99
CA ARG A 49 -10.82 -7.33 24.06
C ARG A 49 -10.02 -7.75 22.82
N LEU A 50 -9.01 -8.60 22.99
CA LEU A 50 -8.24 -9.12 21.87
C LEU A 50 -9.12 -10.01 20.99
N SER A 51 -10.01 -10.83 21.56
CA SER A 51 -10.97 -11.63 20.81
C SER A 51 -11.95 -10.76 20.02
N GLU A 52 -12.48 -9.69 20.61
CA GLU A 52 -13.32 -8.71 19.89
C GLU A 52 -12.56 -8.07 18.72
N THR A 53 -11.30 -7.66 18.95
CA THR A 53 -10.45 -7.05 17.91
C THR A 53 -10.15 -8.03 16.78
N ILE A 54 -9.89 -9.31 17.11
CA ILE A 54 -9.67 -10.35 16.11
C ILE A 54 -10.93 -10.53 15.25
N ALA A 55 -12.11 -10.60 15.86
CA ALA A 55 -13.36 -10.74 15.14
C ALA A 55 -13.64 -9.54 14.20
N GLU A 56 -13.35 -8.31 14.65
CA GLU A 56 -13.46 -7.11 13.81
C GLU A 56 -12.49 -7.16 12.62
N LEU A 57 -11.24 -7.57 12.85
CA LEU A 57 -10.24 -7.71 11.79
C LEU A 57 -10.59 -8.81 10.78
N GLU A 58 -11.14 -9.93 11.25
CA GLU A 58 -11.63 -11.01 10.38
C GLU A 58 -12.76 -10.52 9.46
N GLN A 59 -13.74 -9.80 10.01
CA GLN A 59 -14.80 -9.17 9.21
C GLN A 59 -14.22 -8.17 8.20
N ARG A 60 -13.22 -7.36 8.62
CA ARG A 60 -12.59 -6.41 7.71
C ARG A 60 -11.86 -7.11 6.57
N ILE A 61 -11.15 -8.20 6.85
CA ILE A 61 -10.49 -9.02 5.82
C ILE A 61 -11.52 -9.59 4.85
N GLU A 62 -12.63 -10.14 5.35
CA GLU A 62 -13.70 -10.66 4.50
C GLU A 62 -14.27 -9.59 3.56
N THR A 63 -14.53 -8.38 4.07
CA THR A 63 -14.98 -7.26 3.22
C THR A 63 -13.96 -6.90 2.15
N LEU A 64 -12.66 -6.87 2.48
CA LEU A 64 -11.60 -6.55 1.52
C LEU A 64 -11.42 -7.64 0.46
N ILE A 65 -11.62 -8.91 0.82
CA ILE A 65 -11.63 -10.01 -0.14
C ILE A 65 -12.78 -9.84 -1.12
N ALA A 66 -14.00 -9.57 -0.62
CA ALA A 66 -15.16 -9.33 -1.47
C ALA A 66 -14.98 -8.10 -2.39
N GLU A 67 -14.43 -7.00 -1.85
CA GLU A 67 -14.10 -5.81 -2.64
C GLU A 67 -13.08 -6.13 -3.75
N ARG A 68 -12.06 -6.94 -3.44
CA ARG A 68 -11.04 -7.37 -4.42
C ARG A 68 -11.62 -8.27 -5.50
N GLU A 69 -12.49 -9.22 -5.13
CA GLU A 69 -13.17 -10.09 -6.10
C GLU A 69 -14.07 -9.28 -7.04
N GLN A 70 -14.77 -8.26 -6.52
CA GLN A 70 -15.56 -7.36 -7.34
C GLN A 70 -14.68 -6.55 -8.31
N GLN A 71 -13.52 -6.06 -7.86
CA GLN A 71 -12.57 -5.36 -8.72
C GLN A 71 -12.01 -6.26 -9.83
N ASP A 72 -11.65 -7.50 -9.49
CA ASP A 72 -11.16 -8.49 -10.45
C ASP A 72 -12.26 -8.81 -11.49
N ALA A 73 -13.54 -8.89 -11.07
CA ALA A 73 -14.68 -9.09 -11.96
C ALA A 73 -14.94 -7.88 -12.88
N ASP A 74 -14.92 -6.66 -12.33
CA ASP A 74 -15.09 -5.42 -13.08
C ASP A 74 -13.94 -5.23 -14.11
N GLU A 75 -12.71 -5.58 -13.74
CA GLU A 75 -11.56 -5.55 -14.65
C GLU A 75 -11.68 -6.63 -15.75
N ALA A 76 -12.15 -7.83 -15.42
CA ALA A 76 -12.44 -8.86 -16.40
C ALA A 76 -13.53 -8.41 -17.40
N GLU A 77 -14.60 -7.74 -16.94
CA GLU A 77 -15.64 -7.19 -17.81
C GLU A 77 -15.09 -6.07 -18.71
N ARG A 78 -14.26 -5.17 -18.18
CA ARG A 78 -13.60 -4.10 -18.97
C ARG A 78 -12.65 -4.65 -20.03
N THR A 79 -11.93 -5.72 -19.73
CA THR A 79 -10.94 -6.30 -20.64
C THR A 79 -11.54 -7.34 -21.60
N ALA A 80 -12.71 -7.90 -21.30
CA ALA A 80 -13.45 -8.83 -22.15
C ALA A 80 -13.68 -8.36 -23.60
N PRO A 81 -14.12 -7.11 -23.88
CA PRO A 81 -14.29 -6.64 -25.25
C PRO A 81 -12.96 -6.50 -26.01
N ALA A 82 -11.88 -6.10 -25.35
CA ALA A 82 -10.55 -6.02 -25.95
C ALA A 82 -9.97 -7.41 -26.27
N ALA A 83 -10.20 -8.40 -25.39
CA ALA A 83 -9.84 -9.79 -25.63
C ALA A 83 -10.66 -10.42 -26.77
N LYS A 84 -11.98 -10.18 -26.83
CA LYS A 84 -12.84 -10.59 -27.95
C LYS A 84 -12.40 -9.96 -29.29
N ALA A 85 -11.99 -8.70 -29.29
CA ALA A 85 -11.49 -8.03 -30.49
C ALA A 85 -10.16 -8.64 -30.98
N LYS A 86 -9.24 -8.98 -30.08
CA LYS A 86 -8.01 -9.74 -30.41
C LYS A 86 -8.31 -11.15 -30.93
N ALA A 87 -9.25 -11.87 -30.31
CA ALA A 87 -9.61 -13.24 -30.70
C ALA A 87 -10.30 -13.32 -32.07
N ARG A 88 -11.03 -12.27 -32.48
CA ARG A 88 -11.64 -12.15 -33.82
C ARG A 88 -10.65 -11.80 -34.94
N GLY A 89 -9.35 -11.81 -34.66
CA GLY A 89 -8.34 -11.62 -35.71
C GLY A 89 -8.26 -10.20 -36.25
N ASN A 90 -8.78 -9.20 -35.52
CA ASN A 90 -8.43 -7.80 -35.78
C ASN A 90 -6.97 -7.59 -35.38
N LYS A 91 -6.05 -8.06 -36.23
CA LYS A 91 -4.67 -7.58 -36.22
C LYS A 91 -4.75 -6.06 -36.39
N PRO A 92 -4.08 -5.26 -35.55
CA PRO A 92 -3.97 -3.84 -35.84
C PRO A 92 -3.42 -3.72 -37.25
N VAL A 93 -4.12 -2.99 -38.11
CA VAL A 93 -3.63 -2.65 -39.44
C VAL A 93 -2.23 -2.07 -39.21
N ALA A 94 -1.21 -2.80 -39.66
CA ALA A 94 0.15 -2.32 -39.66
C ALA A 94 0.15 -1.12 -40.61
N PHE A 95 -0.07 0.07 -40.06
CA PHE A 95 0.10 1.30 -40.81
C PHE A 95 1.58 1.38 -41.11
N ALA A 96 1.90 1.11 -42.38
CA ALA A 96 3.21 1.22 -42.96
C ALA A 96 3.91 2.48 -42.46
N ASN A 97 5.21 2.31 -42.18
CA ASN A 97 6.19 3.37 -41.93
C ASN A 97 5.88 4.61 -42.78
N GLY A 98 5.21 5.57 -42.16
CA GLY A 98 4.70 6.76 -42.81
C GLY A 98 4.32 7.73 -41.73
N HIS A 99 5.24 8.66 -41.46
CA HIS A 99 5.10 9.86 -40.63
C HIS A 99 3.65 10.21 -40.27
N ARG A 100 3.17 9.75 -39.11
CA ARG A 100 1.95 10.26 -38.47
C ARG A 100 2.36 11.31 -37.44
N PRO A 101 2.04 12.60 -37.61
CA PRO A 101 2.57 13.66 -36.75
C PRO A 101 2.15 13.59 -35.27
N ASN A 102 1.15 12.77 -34.91
CA ASN A 102 0.45 12.90 -33.62
C ASN A 102 0.24 11.59 -32.83
N LEU A 103 0.90 10.48 -33.17
CA LEU A 103 0.90 9.31 -32.28
C LEU A 103 2.05 9.47 -31.28
N VAL A 104 1.71 9.75 -30.03
CA VAL A 104 2.70 9.88 -28.96
C VAL A 104 3.23 8.47 -28.65
N ASP A 105 4.50 8.20 -28.98
CA ASP A 105 5.18 6.95 -28.64
C ASP A 105 5.31 6.76 -27.11
N THR A 106 4.27 6.24 -26.46
CA THR A 106 4.23 5.99 -25.01
C THR A 106 5.28 4.98 -24.53
N HIS A 107 5.97 4.31 -25.45
CA HIS A 107 7.10 3.41 -25.16
C HIS A 107 8.43 4.14 -24.96
N SER A 108 8.54 5.41 -25.35
CA SER A 108 9.73 6.24 -25.10
C SER A 108 9.50 7.17 -23.91
N LEU A 109 10.55 7.49 -23.15
CA LEU A 109 10.45 8.42 -22.01
C LEU A 109 9.95 9.79 -22.47
N ARG A 110 10.39 10.22 -23.66
CA ARG A 110 9.86 11.43 -24.32
C ARG A 110 8.37 11.35 -24.64
N GLY A 111 7.88 10.19 -25.08
CA GLY A 111 6.46 10.05 -25.37
C GLY A 111 5.61 9.86 -24.12
N GLN A 112 6.12 9.23 -23.06
CA GLN A 112 5.48 9.23 -21.75
C GLN A 112 5.29 10.66 -21.22
N TRP A 113 6.32 11.50 -21.32
CA TRP A 113 6.22 12.91 -20.93
C TRP A 113 5.19 13.67 -21.77
N LYS A 114 5.18 13.46 -23.09
CA LYS A 114 4.19 14.08 -24.00
C LYS A 114 2.76 13.61 -23.72
N ALA A 115 2.58 12.34 -23.38
CA ALA A 115 1.28 11.76 -23.06
C ALA A 115 0.73 12.37 -21.76
N LEU A 116 1.59 12.52 -20.75
CA LEU A 116 1.23 13.17 -19.49
C LEU A 116 0.84 14.64 -19.66
N VAL A 117 1.57 15.38 -20.50
CA VAL A 117 1.18 16.76 -20.86
C VAL A 117 -0.13 16.78 -21.63
N ALA A 118 -0.38 15.83 -22.53
CA ALA A 118 -1.62 15.75 -23.29
C ALA A 118 -2.83 15.41 -22.41
N ASP A 119 -2.65 14.56 -21.40
CA ASP A 119 -3.68 14.21 -20.41
C ASP A 119 -4.05 15.40 -19.52
N LEU A 120 -3.07 16.16 -19.05
CA LEU A 120 -3.34 17.40 -18.30
C LEU A 120 -4.07 18.45 -19.16
N VAL A 121 -3.80 18.48 -20.48
CA VAL A 121 -4.49 19.36 -21.42
C VAL A 121 -5.92 18.88 -21.69
N SER A 122 -6.17 17.57 -21.79
CA SER A 122 -7.53 17.03 -21.95
C SER A 122 -8.40 17.27 -20.71
N GLN A 123 -7.79 17.38 -19.53
CA GLN A 123 -8.44 17.80 -18.28
C GLN A 123 -8.73 19.32 -18.21
N GLY A 124 -8.51 20.06 -19.30
CA GLY A 124 -8.83 21.49 -19.41
C GLY A 124 -7.73 22.44 -18.96
N MET A 125 -6.52 21.94 -18.67
CA MET A 125 -5.40 22.80 -18.31
C MET A 125 -4.78 23.44 -19.57
N PRO A 126 -4.49 24.75 -19.57
CA PRO A 126 -3.74 25.37 -20.66
C PRO A 126 -2.39 24.69 -20.83
N ARG A 127 -1.98 24.43 -22.08
CA ARG A 127 -0.76 23.65 -22.39
C ARG A 127 0.49 24.12 -21.65
N ALA A 128 0.69 25.43 -21.51
CA ALA A 128 1.83 25.98 -20.78
C ALA A 128 1.82 25.59 -19.29
N LYS A 129 0.63 25.60 -18.67
CA LYS A 129 0.43 25.20 -17.28
C LYS A 129 0.53 23.68 -17.11
N ALA A 130 0.04 22.90 -18.07
CA ALA A 130 0.18 21.44 -18.12
C ALA A 130 1.65 21.02 -18.20
N VAL A 131 2.44 21.67 -19.05
CA VAL A 131 3.90 21.46 -19.14
C VAL A 131 4.59 21.82 -17.83
N SER A 132 4.27 22.96 -17.24
CA SER A 132 4.86 23.36 -15.95
C SER A 132 4.50 22.41 -14.82
N HIS A 133 3.26 21.91 -14.79
CA HIS A 133 2.78 20.97 -13.81
C HIS A 133 3.47 19.61 -13.97
N ALA A 134 3.53 19.09 -15.19
CA ALA A 134 4.25 17.88 -15.54
C ALA A 134 5.73 17.93 -15.11
N ASN A 135 6.39 19.05 -15.38
CA ASN A 135 7.80 19.24 -15.02
C ASN A 135 8.04 19.33 -13.51
N ARG A 136 7.05 19.81 -12.74
CA ARG A 136 7.13 19.92 -11.28
C ARG A 136 6.80 18.60 -10.59
N ALA A 137 5.83 17.87 -11.11
CA ALA A 137 5.39 16.59 -10.56
C ALA A 137 6.35 15.44 -10.90
N TYR A 138 7.03 15.51 -12.06
CA TYR A 138 7.92 14.46 -12.55
C TYR A 138 9.24 15.03 -13.10
N PRO A 139 10.12 15.57 -12.24
CA PRO A 139 11.39 16.17 -12.66
C PRO A 139 12.34 15.15 -13.31
N ASP A 140 12.37 13.92 -12.80
CA ASP A 140 13.27 12.86 -13.28
C ASP A 140 12.87 12.36 -14.67
N LEU A 141 11.55 12.27 -14.94
CA LEU A 141 11.03 11.85 -16.23
C LEU A 141 11.41 12.84 -17.35
N ARG A 142 11.48 14.14 -17.03
CA ARG A 142 11.97 15.17 -17.96
C ARG A 142 13.46 14.99 -18.23
N GLN A 143 14.26 14.80 -17.17
CA GLN A 143 15.71 14.65 -17.31
C GLN A 143 16.06 13.42 -18.16
N LEU A 144 15.42 12.29 -17.86
CA LEU A 144 15.58 11.04 -18.61
C LEU A 144 15.10 11.16 -20.07
N ALA A 145 14.02 11.92 -20.33
CA ALA A 145 13.56 12.17 -21.70
C ALA A 145 14.52 13.08 -22.51
N VAL A 146 15.20 14.02 -21.84
CA VAL A 146 16.25 14.86 -22.46
C VAL A 146 17.49 14.02 -22.74
N ASP A 147 17.89 13.15 -21.81
CA ASP A 147 19.04 12.26 -21.96
C ASP A 147 18.82 11.20 -23.06
N GLU A 148 17.59 10.67 -23.18
CA GLU A 148 17.18 9.80 -24.30
C GLU A 148 17.28 10.55 -25.65
N ALA A 149 16.83 11.81 -25.70
CA ALA A 149 16.88 12.62 -26.92
C ALA A 149 18.32 12.95 -27.34
N ASN A 150 19.20 13.20 -26.36
CA ASN A 150 20.62 13.47 -26.61
C ASN A 150 21.37 12.21 -27.05
N SER A 151 21.09 11.06 -26.42
CA SER A 151 21.67 9.77 -26.78
C SER A 151 21.33 9.34 -28.22
N ARG A 152 20.09 9.58 -28.66
CA ARG A 152 19.67 9.29 -30.06
C ARG A 152 20.32 10.21 -31.11
N ARG A 153 20.82 11.38 -30.72
CA ARG A 153 21.50 12.32 -31.62
C ARG A 153 22.98 12.00 -31.81
N GLY A 154 23.62 11.33 -30.84
CA GLY A 154 25.03 10.92 -30.90
C GLY A 154 25.29 9.68 -31.77
N GLY A 155 24.32 8.77 -31.90
CA GLY A 155 24.47 7.52 -32.66
C GLY A 155 24.36 7.62 -34.19
N ARG A 156 24.30 8.84 -34.76
CA ARG A 156 24.11 9.05 -36.22
C ARG A 156 25.34 9.63 -36.92
N ARG A 157 26.53 9.45 -36.32
CA ARG A 157 27.85 9.60 -36.96
C ARG A 157 28.74 8.44 -36.51
N GLY A 158 28.63 7.32 -37.22
CA GLY A 158 29.48 6.14 -37.16
C GLY A 158 29.31 5.44 -38.49
#